data_AF-A0A554LIK0-F1
#
_entry.id   AF-A0A554LIK0-F1
#
_cell.length_a   1.000
_cell.length_b   1.000
_cell.length_c   1.000
_cell.angle_alpha   90.00
_cell.angle_beta   90.00
_cell.angle_gamma   90.00
#
_symmetry.space_group_name_H-M   'P 1'
#
loop_
_entity.id
_entity.type
_entity.pdbx_description
1 polymer ?
#
loop_
_entity_poly.entity_id
_entity_poly.type
_entity_poly.pdbx_seq_one_letter_code
_entity_poly.pdbx_strand_id
1 'polypeptide(L)'
;MTEETEKPAENEPEKEERIVLPAKKKRNLLWLWILIALIIGGSAVGAYAYRGEIKKLIFGEKKSEEAASEKKSSESEEAPVSTKVVDDGIIWLNPRVKLDDLGLFKKVADPNFPEGYQGTTYYKVATTSDSGEIILALVKIETMGYYYDLHHFLKKDGKYWWLSQNSDAIGSDDINCYAKTSSNVDNTFTIKSLQLDKTITEGSTKLTQDANSSRITTFADKESTGKKIDETKWGDLYLLEGDAIELSTGQAKVAQYYVLRNDGVKIIYWPTPTFRKDDGSLTVTWSNPIGAAATFSQIKTSGCGGGGGSFPLITKASSLATKKEVGKASFAENLGVIVWQDDYENWTIFMNDKYAPQAECGKPVIYLYPEKEMNVRVLVGADITKSEPVYNKGWNVFASPSGSLKIAGKTFPYLFWEGTGWGKYPA
;
A
#
# COMPACT_ATOMS: atom_id res chain seq x y z
N MET A 1 -45.39 -2.79 72.39
CA MET A 1 -45.12 -4.22 72.58
C MET A 1 -44.31 -4.66 71.38
N THR A 2 -43.05 -5.02 71.63
CA THR A 2 -42.13 -5.84 70.81
C THR A 2 -42.44 -6.01 69.32
N GLU A 3 -41.56 -5.48 68.47
CA GLU A 3 -41.44 -5.88 67.07
C GLU A 3 -40.11 -6.64 66.90
N GLU A 4 -40.24 -7.86 66.39
CA GLU A 4 -39.20 -8.88 66.20
C GLU A 4 -38.17 -8.50 65.12
N THR A 5 -36.94 -8.93 65.35
CA THR A 5 -35.84 -8.94 64.40
C THR A 5 -36.06 -9.99 63.30
N GLU A 6 -36.03 -9.57 62.03
CA GLU A 6 -35.88 -10.48 60.89
C GLU A 6 -34.53 -10.25 60.18
N LYS A 7 -33.82 -11.37 59.95
CA LYS A 7 -32.45 -11.47 59.44
C LYS A 7 -32.49 -11.52 57.90
N PRO A 8 -31.67 -10.78 57.15
CA PRO A 8 -31.74 -10.84 55.69
C PRO A 8 -31.13 -12.14 55.16
N ALA A 9 -31.83 -12.72 54.18
CA ALA A 9 -31.51 -13.96 53.49
C ALA A 9 -30.24 -13.86 52.65
N GLU A 10 -29.48 -14.95 52.65
CA GLU A 10 -28.26 -15.20 51.88
C GLU A 10 -28.67 -15.56 50.44
N ASN A 11 -28.36 -14.69 49.47
CA ASN A 11 -28.64 -14.96 48.05
C ASN A 11 -27.47 -15.72 47.40
N GLU A 12 -27.79 -16.88 46.82
CA GLU A 12 -26.91 -17.74 46.01
C GLU A 12 -26.32 -16.99 44.80
N PRO A 13 -25.11 -17.35 44.32
CA PRO A 13 -24.47 -16.68 43.18
C PRO A 13 -25.15 -17.01 41.84
N GLU A 14 -25.45 -15.95 41.07
CA GLU A 14 -25.92 -15.98 39.68
C GLU A 14 -24.97 -16.79 38.77
N LYS A 15 -25.55 -17.70 37.97
CA LYS A 15 -24.82 -18.47 36.94
C LYS A 15 -24.38 -17.57 35.78
N GLU A 16 -23.07 -17.39 35.60
CA GLU A 16 -22.48 -16.90 34.36
C GLU A 16 -22.67 -17.93 33.23
N GLU A 17 -23.57 -17.66 32.28
CA GLU A 17 -23.64 -18.45 31.04
C GLU A 17 -22.55 -18.00 30.06
N ARG A 18 -21.46 -18.78 29.97
CA ARG A 18 -20.49 -18.67 28.86
C ARG A 18 -21.09 -19.30 27.60
N ILE A 19 -21.16 -18.53 26.51
CA ILE A 19 -21.41 -19.09 25.18
C ILE A 19 -20.22 -19.96 24.79
N VAL A 20 -20.39 -21.28 24.87
CA VAL A 20 -19.43 -22.27 24.36
C VAL A 20 -19.70 -22.44 22.87
N LEU A 21 -18.78 -21.96 22.03
CA LEU A 21 -18.80 -22.24 20.60
C LEU A 21 -18.78 -23.76 20.35
N PRO A 22 -19.53 -24.27 19.35
CA PRO A 22 -19.58 -25.70 19.09
C PRO A 22 -18.18 -26.24 18.81
N ALA A 23 -17.77 -27.26 19.55
CA ALA A 23 -16.49 -27.91 19.35
C ALA A 23 -16.38 -28.37 17.90
N LYS A 24 -15.35 -27.89 17.18
CA LYS A 24 -15.04 -28.33 15.81
C LYS A 24 -14.95 -29.86 15.81
N LYS A 25 -15.84 -30.51 15.06
CA LYS A 25 -15.83 -31.96 14.83
C LYS A 25 -14.45 -32.33 14.27
N LYS A 26 -13.60 -33.02 15.05
CA LYS A 26 -12.29 -33.49 14.60
C LYS A 26 -12.50 -34.41 13.39
N ARG A 27 -12.25 -33.90 12.19
CA ARG A 27 -12.15 -34.72 10.98
C ARG A 27 -10.85 -35.51 11.07
N ASN A 28 -10.95 -36.83 10.99
CA ASN A 28 -9.81 -37.73 11.00
C ASN A 28 -9.00 -37.52 9.69
N LEU A 29 -7.95 -36.71 9.77
CA LEU A 29 -7.09 -36.32 8.64
C LEU A 29 -6.05 -37.39 8.28
N LEU A 30 -6.14 -38.60 8.84
CA LEU A 30 -5.21 -39.70 8.58
C LEU A 30 -5.06 -40.01 7.08
N TRP A 31 -6.15 -39.89 6.31
CA TRP A 31 -6.11 -40.09 4.85
C TRP A 31 -5.32 -39.01 4.11
N LEU A 32 -5.34 -37.76 4.61
CA LEU A 32 -4.57 -36.66 4.02
C LEU A 32 -3.06 -36.88 4.22
N TRP A 33 -2.66 -37.42 5.37
CA TRP A 33 -1.27 -37.78 5.66
C TRP A 33 -0.76 -38.97 4.83
N ILE A 34 -1.62 -39.96 4.55
CA ILE A 34 -1.30 -41.06 3.62
C ILE A 34 -1.08 -40.52 2.20
N LEU A 35 -1.91 -39.57 1.76
CA LEU A 35 -1.80 -38.98 0.43
C LEU A 35 -0.54 -38.12 0.27
N ILE A 36 -0.18 -37.34 1.30
CA ILE A 36 1.07 -36.56 1.34
C ILE A 36 2.29 -37.49 1.33
N ALA A 37 2.28 -38.59 2.09
CA ALA A 37 3.37 -39.55 2.12
C ALA A 37 3.57 -40.25 0.77
N LEU A 38 2.50 -40.56 0.03
CA LEU A 38 2.58 -41.13 -1.32
C LEU A 38 3.16 -40.15 -2.35
N ILE A 39 2.80 -38.87 -2.26
CA ILE A 39 3.33 -37.83 -3.15
C ILE A 39 4.83 -37.60 -2.89
N ILE A 40 5.25 -37.53 -1.62
CA ILE A 40 6.66 -37.33 -1.25
C ILE A 40 7.49 -38.59 -1.59
N GLY A 41 6.96 -39.79 -1.34
CA GLY A 41 7.61 -41.04 -1.70
C GLY A 41 7.80 -41.20 -3.22
N GLY A 42 6.77 -40.89 -4.01
CA GLY A 42 6.84 -40.97 -5.48
C GLY A 42 7.80 -39.96 -6.11
N SER A 43 7.85 -38.73 -5.58
CA SER A 43 8.74 -37.67 -6.08
C SER A 43 10.22 -37.89 -5.71
N ALA A 44 10.52 -38.49 -4.56
CA ALA A 44 11.88 -38.86 -4.19
C ALA A 44 12.46 -39.97 -5.09
N VAL A 45 11.64 -40.96 -5.48
CA VAL A 45 12.05 -42.03 -6.41
C VAL A 45 12.29 -41.47 -7.82
N GLY A 46 11.43 -40.57 -8.29
CA GLY A 46 11.61 -39.88 -9.57
C GLY A 46 12.87 -39.02 -9.62
N ALA A 47 13.14 -38.24 -8.57
CA ALA A 47 14.33 -37.39 -8.48
C ALA A 47 15.64 -38.21 -8.40
N TYR A 48 15.62 -39.39 -7.79
CA TYR A 48 16.77 -40.29 -7.75
C TYR A 48 17.02 -40.97 -9.11
N ALA A 49 15.96 -41.44 -9.78
CA ALA A 49 16.08 -42.12 -11.08
C ALA A 49 16.56 -41.20 -12.22
N TYR A 50 16.22 -39.91 -12.18
CA TYR A 50 16.54 -38.94 -13.26
C TYR A 50 17.65 -37.95 -12.92
N ARG A 51 18.40 -38.18 -11.83
CA ARG A 51 19.46 -37.26 -11.33
C ARG A 51 20.54 -36.94 -12.37
N GLY A 52 20.85 -37.88 -13.27
CA GLY A 52 21.88 -37.72 -14.31
C GLY A 52 21.45 -36.79 -15.47
N GLU A 53 20.20 -36.88 -15.89
CA GLU A 53 19.61 -36.05 -16.98
C GLU A 53 19.43 -34.60 -16.54
N ILE A 54 18.94 -34.39 -15.31
CA ILE A 54 18.72 -33.06 -14.73
C ILE A 54 20.04 -32.27 -14.59
N LYS A 55 21.14 -32.96 -14.29
CA LYS A 55 22.46 -32.31 -14.13
C LYS A 55 23.02 -31.80 -15.47
N LYS A 56 22.70 -32.44 -16.60
CA LYS A 56 23.09 -31.98 -17.94
C LYS A 56 22.26 -30.79 -18.43
N LEU A 57 20.97 -30.74 -18.08
CA LEU A 57 20.08 -29.62 -18.42
C LEU A 57 20.42 -28.34 -17.66
N ILE A 58 20.91 -28.44 -16.43
CA ILE A 58 21.19 -27.28 -15.57
C ILE A 58 22.64 -26.76 -15.73
N PHE A 59 23.61 -27.62 -16.03
CA PHE A 59 25.04 -27.27 -15.95
C PHE A 59 25.82 -27.46 -17.26
N GLY A 60 25.18 -27.27 -18.42
CA GLY A 60 25.86 -27.29 -19.72
C GLY A 60 27.13 -26.40 -19.74
N GLU A 61 28.23 -26.99 -20.24
CA GLU A 61 29.62 -26.53 -20.13
C GLU A 61 29.88 -25.11 -20.68
N LYS A 62 30.50 -24.24 -19.86
CA LYS A 62 31.17 -23.02 -20.33
C LYS A 62 32.60 -23.35 -20.75
N LYS A 63 32.93 -23.10 -22.03
CA LYS A 63 34.32 -22.96 -22.50
C LYS A 63 34.84 -21.56 -22.15
N SER A 64 36.03 -21.54 -21.56
CA SER A 64 36.85 -20.36 -21.27
C SER A 64 37.60 -19.89 -22.51
N GLU A 65 37.72 -18.57 -22.69
CA GLU A 65 38.86 -17.98 -23.38
C GLU A 65 39.25 -16.67 -22.69
N GLU A 66 40.54 -16.60 -22.40
CA GLU A 66 41.26 -15.60 -21.63
C GLU A 66 42.12 -14.82 -22.64
N ALA A 67 42.06 -13.49 -22.63
CA ALA A 67 43.09 -12.65 -23.24
C ALA A 67 43.12 -11.27 -22.59
N ALA A 68 44.22 -11.01 -21.90
CA ALA A 68 44.60 -9.72 -21.35
C ALA A 68 45.11 -8.76 -22.44
N SER A 69 44.88 -7.45 -22.28
CA SER A 69 45.78 -6.41 -22.79
C SER A 69 45.48 -5.05 -22.14
N GLU A 70 46.55 -4.34 -21.80
CA GLU A 70 46.65 -3.14 -20.99
C GLU A 70 46.12 -1.85 -21.64
N LYS A 71 45.68 -0.94 -20.75
CA LYS A 71 45.54 0.53 -20.82
C LYS A 71 45.99 1.26 -22.10
N LYS A 72 45.07 2.10 -22.61
CA LYS A 72 45.36 3.52 -22.85
C LYS A 72 44.10 4.39 -22.73
N SER A 73 44.26 5.48 -21.99
CA SER A 73 43.30 6.55 -21.76
C SER A 73 42.90 7.28 -23.04
N SER A 74 41.60 7.41 -23.25
CA SER A 74 40.99 8.67 -23.69
C SER A 74 39.61 8.73 -23.04
N GLU A 75 39.55 9.46 -21.94
CA GLU A 75 38.33 9.84 -21.25
C GLU A 75 37.57 10.80 -22.17
N SER A 76 36.69 10.22 -22.99
CA SER A 76 35.53 10.93 -23.47
C SER A 76 34.49 10.84 -22.37
N GLU A 77 34.20 11.95 -21.69
CA GLU A 77 32.92 12.14 -21.02
C GLU A 77 31.82 12.02 -22.09
N GLU A 78 31.42 10.79 -22.42
CA GLU A 78 30.11 10.55 -22.97
C GLU A 78 29.14 10.91 -21.84
N ALA A 79 28.42 12.03 -22.03
CA ALA A 79 27.30 12.36 -21.18
C ALA A 79 26.41 11.11 -21.04
N PRO A 80 25.94 10.77 -19.82
CA PRO A 80 25.12 9.58 -19.63
C PRO A 80 23.96 9.63 -20.60
N VAL A 81 23.83 8.58 -21.43
CA VAL A 81 22.73 8.44 -22.37
C VAL A 81 21.44 8.49 -21.55
N SER A 82 20.66 9.56 -21.71
CA SER A 82 19.41 9.72 -20.98
C SER A 82 18.50 8.54 -21.30
N THR A 83 18.05 7.85 -20.26
CA THR A 83 17.12 6.72 -20.35
C THR A 83 15.69 7.16 -20.67
N LYS A 84 15.43 8.48 -20.65
CA LYS A 84 14.12 9.11 -20.89
C LYS A 84 13.58 8.83 -22.28
N VAL A 85 12.31 8.41 -22.37
CA VAL A 85 11.58 8.42 -23.64
C VAL A 85 11.27 9.86 -24.00
N VAL A 86 11.75 10.26 -25.17
CA VAL A 86 11.34 11.50 -25.83
C VAL A 86 10.17 11.14 -26.73
N ASP A 87 9.01 11.75 -26.50
CA ASP A 87 7.89 11.64 -27.42
C ASP A 87 8.14 12.55 -28.62
N ASP A 88 8.49 11.94 -29.76
CA ASP A 88 8.84 12.68 -30.97
C ASP A 88 7.74 13.67 -31.37
N GLY A 89 8.14 14.92 -31.58
CA GLY A 89 7.22 16.00 -31.93
C GLY A 89 6.35 16.50 -30.78
N ILE A 90 6.59 16.10 -29.52
CA ILE A 90 5.91 16.68 -28.35
C ILE A 90 6.90 17.55 -27.57
N ILE A 91 6.52 18.80 -27.32
CA ILE A 91 7.27 19.76 -26.51
C ILE A 91 6.50 19.98 -25.21
N TRP A 92 7.02 19.43 -24.12
CA TRP A 92 6.45 19.56 -22.78
C TRP A 92 6.64 20.97 -22.20
N LEU A 93 5.62 21.47 -21.51
CA LEU A 93 5.61 22.78 -20.88
C LEU A 93 6.01 22.68 -19.41
N ASN A 94 7.06 23.40 -19.02
CA ASN A 94 7.46 23.57 -17.64
C ASN A 94 7.76 25.06 -17.36
N PRO A 95 6.90 25.78 -16.60
CA PRO A 95 5.69 25.28 -15.97
C PRO A 95 4.55 25.03 -16.97
N ARG A 96 3.68 24.08 -16.63
CA ARG A 96 2.37 23.89 -17.29
C ARG A 96 1.49 25.13 -17.16
N VAL A 97 0.57 25.33 -18.09
CA VAL A 97 -0.32 26.50 -18.12
C VAL A 97 -1.72 26.09 -17.66
N LYS A 98 -2.19 26.64 -16.55
CA LYS A 98 -3.58 26.43 -16.10
C LYS A 98 -4.54 27.09 -17.09
N LEU A 99 -5.61 26.39 -17.44
CA LEU A 99 -6.64 26.87 -18.36
C LEU A 99 -7.94 27.17 -17.60
N ASP A 100 -8.78 28.00 -18.21
CA ASP A 100 -10.18 28.14 -17.81
C ASP A 100 -10.93 26.81 -17.97
N ASP A 101 -12.10 26.70 -17.34
CA ASP A 101 -12.94 25.52 -17.47
C ASP A 101 -13.34 25.30 -18.95
N LEU A 102 -12.87 24.19 -19.51
CA LEU A 102 -13.12 23.81 -20.89
C LEU A 102 -14.47 23.09 -21.06
N GLY A 103 -15.14 22.71 -19.96
CA GLY A 103 -16.42 22.02 -19.99
C GLY A 103 -16.39 20.64 -20.65
N LEU A 104 -15.22 19.98 -20.70
CA LEU A 104 -15.01 18.67 -21.33
C LEU A 104 -15.66 17.53 -20.52
N PHE A 105 -15.78 17.73 -19.20
CA PHE A 105 -16.54 16.87 -18.29
C PHE A 105 -17.67 17.67 -17.65
N LYS A 106 -18.85 17.09 -17.58
CA LYS A 106 -20.02 17.68 -16.92
C LYS A 106 -20.70 16.64 -16.04
N LYS A 107 -21.19 17.10 -14.89
CA LYS A 107 -22.13 16.31 -14.08
C LYS A 107 -23.40 16.10 -14.89
N VAL A 108 -23.72 14.85 -15.16
CA VAL A 108 -24.97 14.44 -15.82
C VAL A 108 -25.80 13.61 -14.86
N ALA A 109 -27.10 13.56 -15.11
CA ALA A 109 -28.02 12.65 -14.43
C ALA A 109 -27.86 11.21 -14.96
N ASP A 110 -26.62 10.73 -15.06
CA ASP A 110 -26.32 9.32 -15.33
C ASP A 110 -26.20 8.62 -13.97
N PRO A 111 -26.96 7.55 -13.71
CA PRO A 111 -26.86 6.80 -12.46
C PRO A 111 -25.47 6.21 -12.20
N ASN A 112 -24.63 6.08 -13.23
CA ASN A 112 -23.25 5.62 -13.09
C ASN A 112 -22.28 6.76 -12.77
N PHE A 113 -22.66 8.03 -12.97
CA PHE A 113 -21.79 9.18 -12.74
C PHE A 113 -21.32 9.24 -11.29
N PRO A 114 -20.03 9.48 -11.00
CA PRO A 114 -19.53 9.43 -9.63
C PRO A 114 -20.19 10.50 -8.77
N GLU A 115 -20.90 10.07 -7.73
CA GLU A 115 -21.63 10.95 -6.81
C GLU A 115 -20.71 12.03 -6.19
N GLY A 116 -19.44 11.69 -6.00
CA GLY A 116 -18.40 12.54 -5.42
C GLY A 116 -17.77 13.60 -6.33
N TYR A 117 -18.15 13.75 -7.60
CA TYR A 117 -17.53 14.72 -8.51
C TYR A 117 -17.61 16.17 -8.01
N GLN A 118 -16.45 16.82 -7.88
CA GLN A 118 -16.30 18.19 -7.40
C GLN A 118 -15.92 19.20 -8.50
N GLY A 119 -15.63 18.73 -9.72
CA GLY A 119 -15.20 19.57 -10.83
C GLY A 119 -13.94 19.05 -11.50
N THR A 120 -13.53 19.75 -12.57
CA THR A 120 -12.33 19.42 -13.34
C THR A 120 -11.42 20.64 -13.44
N THR A 121 -10.12 20.44 -13.22
CA THR A 121 -9.09 21.46 -13.51
C THR A 121 -8.31 21.09 -14.75
N TYR A 122 -8.09 22.05 -15.65
CA TYR A 122 -7.40 21.82 -16.92
C TYR A 122 -6.04 22.52 -16.96
N TYR A 123 -5.06 21.84 -17.54
CA TYR A 123 -3.73 22.36 -17.80
C TYR A 123 -3.32 22.05 -19.24
N LYS A 124 -2.79 23.04 -19.95
CA LYS A 124 -1.97 22.77 -21.14
C LYS A 124 -0.60 22.30 -20.66
N VAL A 125 -0.23 21.08 -21.04
CA VAL A 125 1.01 20.41 -20.60
C VAL A 125 2.02 20.20 -21.72
N ALA A 126 1.59 20.22 -22.99
CA ALA A 126 2.51 20.17 -24.12
C ALA A 126 1.93 20.81 -25.38
N THR A 127 2.80 21.01 -26.38
CA THR A 127 2.43 21.30 -27.77
C THR A 127 2.99 20.22 -28.68
N THR A 128 2.26 19.85 -29.73
CA THR A 128 2.75 18.94 -30.78
C THR A 128 3.39 19.72 -31.93
N SER A 129 4.24 19.06 -32.72
CA SER A 129 4.98 19.65 -33.84
C SER A 129 4.07 20.19 -34.95
N ASP A 130 2.86 19.64 -35.06
CA ASP A 130 1.80 20.07 -35.96
C ASP A 130 0.83 21.08 -35.30
N SER A 131 1.30 21.79 -34.26
CA SER A 131 0.58 22.87 -33.55
C SER A 131 -0.66 22.44 -32.76
N GLY A 132 -0.79 21.16 -32.41
CA GLY A 132 -1.77 20.69 -31.43
C GLY A 132 -1.38 21.03 -29.99
N GLU A 133 -2.34 20.99 -29.08
CA GLU A 133 -2.14 21.20 -27.64
C GLU A 133 -2.49 19.92 -26.89
N ILE A 134 -1.61 19.46 -26.00
CA ILE A 134 -1.93 18.37 -25.07
C ILE A 134 -2.45 18.99 -23.77
N ILE A 135 -3.66 18.60 -23.40
CA ILE A 135 -4.37 19.07 -22.22
C ILE A 135 -4.46 17.94 -21.20
N LEU A 136 -4.01 18.19 -19.98
CA LEU A 136 -4.27 17.36 -18.80
C LEU A 136 -5.53 17.90 -18.10
N ALA A 137 -6.51 17.03 -17.91
CA ALA A 137 -7.71 17.26 -17.14
C ALA A 137 -7.64 16.44 -15.84
N LEU A 138 -7.74 17.14 -14.71
CA LEU A 138 -7.79 16.55 -13.37
C LEU A 138 -9.23 16.56 -12.86
N VAL A 139 -9.88 15.40 -12.91
CA VAL A 139 -11.26 15.24 -12.43
C VAL A 139 -11.22 14.94 -10.93
N LYS A 140 -11.66 15.89 -10.10
CA LYS A 140 -11.66 15.72 -8.64
C LYS A 140 -12.89 14.94 -8.20
N ILE A 141 -12.67 13.85 -7.49
CA ILE A 141 -13.71 13.07 -6.80
C ILE A 141 -13.51 13.16 -5.29
N GLU A 142 -14.60 13.36 -4.56
CA GLU A 142 -14.62 13.46 -3.10
C GLU A 142 -15.69 12.52 -2.53
N THR A 143 -15.25 11.50 -1.79
CA THR A 143 -16.09 10.53 -1.07
C THR A 143 -15.61 10.43 0.39
N MET A 144 -14.98 9.32 0.80
CA MET A 144 -14.34 9.16 2.12
C MET A 144 -12.91 9.73 2.15
N GLY A 145 -12.68 10.77 1.35
CA GLY A 145 -11.37 11.31 0.96
C GLY A 145 -11.48 11.90 -0.45
N TYR A 146 -10.41 12.45 -1.00
CA TYR A 146 -10.40 12.93 -2.38
C TYR A 146 -9.31 12.26 -3.20
N TYR A 147 -9.56 12.15 -4.50
CA TYR A 147 -8.59 11.72 -5.49
C TYR A 147 -8.89 12.41 -6.84
N TYR A 148 -7.92 12.33 -7.74
CA TYR A 148 -8.02 12.83 -9.11
C TYR A 148 -7.97 11.67 -10.10
N ASP A 149 -8.92 11.65 -11.02
CA ASP A 149 -8.77 10.88 -12.25
C ASP A 149 -8.02 11.75 -13.28
N LEU A 150 -7.02 11.15 -13.92
CA LEU A 150 -6.13 11.81 -14.86
C LEU A 150 -6.59 11.52 -16.28
N HIS A 151 -6.89 12.57 -17.04
CA HIS A 151 -7.28 12.42 -18.44
C HIS A 151 -6.51 13.36 -19.35
N HIS A 152 -6.14 12.87 -20.53
CA HIS A 152 -5.41 13.64 -21.52
C HIS A 152 -6.26 13.85 -22.77
N PHE A 153 -6.16 15.04 -23.33
CA PHE A 153 -6.82 15.39 -24.58
C PHE A 153 -5.80 15.99 -25.54
N LEU A 154 -5.92 15.66 -26.81
CA LEU A 154 -5.34 16.46 -27.90
C LEU A 154 -6.36 17.52 -28.29
N LYS A 155 -5.94 18.77 -28.40
CA LYS A 155 -6.73 19.85 -28.99
C LYS A 155 -6.08 20.30 -30.29
N LYS A 156 -6.87 20.37 -31.35
CA LYS A 156 -6.44 20.76 -32.71
C LYS A 156 -7.63 21.32 -33.47
N ASP A 157 -7.45 22.43 -34.18
CA ASP A 157 -8.51 23.08 -34.96
C ASP A 157 -9.80 23.36 -34.16
N GLY A 158 -9.65 23.73 -32.88
CA GLY A 158 -10.75 24.00 -31.96
C GLY A 158 -11.52 22.77 -31.47
N LYS A 159 -11.14 21.57 -31.90
CA LYS A 159 -11.73 20.29 -31.48
C LYS A 159 -10.84 19.63 -30.43
N TYR A 160 -11.46 18.77 -29.62
CA TYR A 160 -10.80 18.00 -28.57
C TYR A 160 -10.98 16.51 -28.85
N TRP A 161 -9.91 15.73 -28.67
CA TRP A 161 -9.90 14.27 -28.76
C TRP A 161 -9.38 13.71 -27.45
N TRP A 162 -10.16 12.86 -26.80
CA TRP A 162 -9.74 12.18 -25.59
C TRP A 162 -8.74 11.06 -25.92
N LEU A 163 -7.56 11.09 -25.30
CA LEU A 163 -6.47 10.15 -25.54
C LEU A 163 -6.63 8.94 -24.61
N SER A 164 -7.29 7.89 -25.07
CA SER A 164 -7.67 6.77 -24.18
C SER A 164 -6.47 5.98 -23.67
N GLN A 165 -5.37 5.95 -24.43
CA GLN A 165 -4.13 5.23 -24.05
C GLN A 165 -3.31 5.95 -22.97
N ASN A 166 -3.63 7.22 -22.68
CA ASN A 166 -2.92 8.05 -21.70
C ASN A 166 -3.82 8.54 -20.56
N SER A 167 -5.09 8.14 -20.59
CA SER A 167 -6.09 8.55 -19.62
C SER A 167 -6.49 7.38 -18.73
N ASP A 168 -6.88 7.68 -17.49
CA ASP A 168 -7.40 6.66 -16.58
C ASP A 168 -8.65 5.99 -17.15
N ALA A 169 -8.72 4.67 -16.95
CA ALA A 169 -9.94 3.90 -17.10
C ALA A 169 -10.97 4.38 -16.07
N ILE A 170 -12.23 4.41 -16.48
CA ILE A 170 -13.30 5.07 -15.74
C ILE A 170 -14.20 3.97 -15.17
N GLY A 171 -14.46 3.99 -13.85
CA GLY A 171 -15.29 3.01 -13.15
C GLY A 171 -14.61 1.67 -12.85
N SER A 172 -15.25 0.83 -12.03
CA SER A 172 -14.73 -0.49 -11.59
C SER A 172 -14.74 -1.58 -12.67
N ASP A 173 -15.26 -1.30 -13.86
CA ASP A 173 -15.53 -2.31 -14.90
C ASP A 173 -15.34 -1.75 -16.33
N ASP A 174 -14.40 -0.83 -16.55
CA ASP A 174 -14.17 -0.17 -17.85
C ASP A 174 -15.39 0.65 -18.38
N ILE A 175 -16.38 0.93 -17.55
CA ILE A 175 -17.57 1.71 -17.92
C ILE A 175 -17.33 3.20 -17.68
N ASN A 176 -17.23 3.95 -18.77
CA ASN A 176 -17.09 5.40 -18.76
C ASN A 176 -18.32 6.10 -18.17
N CYS A 177 -18.28 6.38 -16.87
CA CYS A 177 -19.35 7.03 -16.13
C CYS A 177 -19.35 8.56 -16.23
N TYR A 178 -18.29 9.19 -16.72
CA TYR A 178 -18.32 10.63 -16.98
C TYR A 178 -18.91 10.86 -18.37
N ALA A 179 -20.00 11.63 -18.47
CA ALA A 179 -20.44 12.12 -19.77
C ALA A 179 -19.41 13.09 -20.33
N LYS A 180 -18.53 12.59 -21.20
CA LYS A 180 -17.67 13.41 -22.03
C LYS A 180 -18.56 14.26 -22.93
N THR A 181 -18.35 15.57 -22.90
CA THR A 181 -19.09 16.48 -23.80
C THR A 181 -18.54 16.46 -25.22
N SER A 182 -17.34 15.90 -25.41
CA SER A 182 -16.78 15.56 -26.73
C SER A 182 -16.86 14.04 -26.95
N SER A 183 -17.43 13.64 -28.09
CA SER A 183 -17.55 12.23 -28.50
C SER A 183 -16.27 11.69 -29.15
N ASN A 184 -15.31 12.56 -29.45
CA ASN A 184 -14.09 12.19 -30.17
C ASN A 184 -13.12 11.48 -29.22
N VAL A 185 -12.86 10.22 -29.51
CA VAL A 185 -11.84 9.40 -28.84
C VAL A 185 -10.75 9.10 -29.85
N ASP A 186 -9.51 9.28 -29.43
CA ASP A 186 -8.35 8.78 -30.15
C ASP A 186 -7.71 7.66 -29.34
N ASN A 187 -7.73 6.46 -29.90
CA ASN A 187 -7.12 5.26 -29.33
C ASN A 187 -5.80 4.88 -30.00
N THR A 188 -5.36 5.68 -30.97
CA THR A 188 -4.14 5.46 -31.75
C THR A 188 -3.01 6.39 -31.32
N PHE A 189 -3.32 7.63 -30.98
CA PHE A 189 -2.35 8.59 -30.48
C PHE A 189 -1.92 8.20 -29.07
N THR A 190 -0.64 7.86 -28.93
CA THR A 190 -0.06 7.37 -27.67
C THR A 190 1.15 8.20 -27.32
N ILE A 191 1.12 8.79 -26.14
CA ILE A 191 2.25 9.49 -25.52
C ILE A 191 2.99 8.46 -24.65
N LYS A 192 4.13 7.95 -25.14
CA LYS A 192 4.84 6.83 -24.52
C LYS A 192 5.41 7.20 -23.16
N SER A 193 5.90 8.43 -22.98
CA SER A 193 6.45 8.86 -21.68
C SER A 193 5.39 8.92 -20.57
N LEU A 194 4.10 8.88 -20.91
CA LEU A 194 2.99 8.87 -19.94
C LEU A 194 2.44 7.46 -19.65
N GLN A 195 2.96 6.41 -20.30
CA GLN A 195 2.58 5.01 -20.06
C GLN A 195 3.60 4.33 -19.15
N LEU A 196 3.44 4.52 -17.84
CA LEU A 196 4.40 4.06 -16.85
C LEU A 196 4.28 2.56 -16.60
N ASP A 197 5.43 1.91 -16.40
CA ASP A 197 5.42 0.54 -15.89
C ASP A 197 4.93 0.55 -14.44
N LYS A 198 4.12 -0.45 -14.11
CA LYS A 198 3.68 -0.72 -12.73
C LYS A 198 4.87 -0.97 -11.81
N THR A 199 6.00 -1.42 -12.36
CA THR A 199 7.20 -1.77 -11.60
C THR A 199 8.43 -1.22 -12.30
N ILE A 200 9.35 -0.66 -11.51
CA ILE A 200 10.71 -0.26 -11.93
C ILE A 200 11.68 -1.11 -11.11
N THR A 201 12.63 -1.77 -11.76
CA THR A 201 13.60 -2.62 -11.08
C THR A 201 15.00 -2.13 -11.38
N GLU A 202 15.77 -1.86 -10.34
CA GLU A 202 17.19 -1.52 -10.38
C GLU A 202 17.92 -2.46 -9.43
N GLY A 203 18.81 -3.31 -9.95
CA GLY A 203 19.50 -4.33 -9.15
C GLY A 203 18.56 -5.21 -8.31
N SER A 204 18.71 -5.12 -6.99
CA SER A 204 17.87 -5.79 -5.99
C SER A 204 16.63 -4.99 -5.56
N THR A 205 16.47 -3.75 -6.03
CA THR A 205 15.37 -2.85 -5.71
C THR A 205 14.26 -2.95 -6.73
N LYS A 206 13.06 -3.24 -6.24
CA LYS A 206 11.81 -3.23 -7.00
C LYS A 206 10.90 -2.13 -6.47
N LEU A 207 10.76 -1.06 -7.23
CA LEU A 207 9.79 0.01 -6.99
C LEU A 207 8.45 -0.39 -7.63
N THR A 208 7.38 -0.49 -6.85
CA THR A 208 6.03 -0.84 -7.36
C THR A 208 5.09 0.35 -7.20
N GLN A 209 4.39 0.71 -8.27
CA GLN A 209 3.50 1.87 -8.29
C GLN A 209 2.39 1.77 -7.24
N ASP A 210 2.20 2.84 -6.48
CA ASP A 210 1.04 3.04 -5.60
C ASP A 210 0.01 3.92 -6.32
N ALA A 211 -0.88 3.28 -7.07
CA ALA A 211 -1.85 3.96 -7.93
C ALA A 211 -2.81 4.85 -7.13
N ASN A 212 -3.26 4.42 -5.96
CA ASN A 212 -4.19 5.19 -5.13
C ASN A 212 -3.55 6.49 -4.65
N SER A 213 -2.32 6.40 -4.15
CA SER A 213 -1.60 7.56 -3.60
C SER A 213 -1.24 8.58 -4.67
N SER A 214 -0.87 8.09 -5.86
CA SER A 214 -0.57 8.92 -7.03
C SER A 214 -1.75 9.80 -7.46
N ARG A 215 -2.99 9.41 -7.11
CA ARG A 215 -4.20 10.17 -7.43
C ARG A 215 -4.53 11.26 -6.41
N ILE A 216 -3.87 11.33 -5.25
CA ILE A 216 -4.18 12.32 -4.21
C ILE A 216 -3.25 13.53 -4.31
N THR A 217 -1.96 13.29 -4.60
CA THR A 217 -0.90 14.32 -4.64
C THR A 217 -0.37 14.48 -6.07
N THR A 218 -1.09 15.22 -6.90
CA THR A 218 -0.86 15.18 -8.35
C THR A 218 0.41 15.89 -8.80
N PHE A 219 0.84 17.00 -8.18
CA PHE A 219 1.92 17.82 -8.73
C PHE A 219 3.10 18.01 -7.78
N ALA A 220 4.31 18.11 -8.36
CA ALA A 220 5.46 18.68 -7.66
C ALA A 220 5.39 20.20 -7.66
N ASP A 221 5.55 20.80 -6.49
CA ASP A 221 6.04 22.17 -6.38
C ASP A 221 7.55 22.15 -6.10
N LYS A 222 8.22 23.29 -6.30
CA LYS A 222 9.68 23.40 -6.15
C LYS A 222 10.15 23.08 -4.73
N GLU A 223 9.32 23.33 -3.73
CA GLU A 223 9.66 23.13 -2.32
C GLU A 223 9.49 21.66 -1.88
N SER A 224 8.66 20.89 -2.59
CA SER A 224 8.33 19.47 -2.31
C SER A 224 8.79 18.51 -3.41
N THR A 225 9.75 18.92 -4.24
CA THR A 225 10.30 18.05 -5.31
C THR A 225 11.20 16.94 -4.74
N GLY A 226 11.90 17.20 -3.63
CA GLY A 226 12.84 16.22 -3.06
C GLY A 226 14.13 16.07 -3.88
N LYS A 227 14.91 15.03 -3.58
CA LYS A 227 16.21 14.76 -4.23
C LYS A 227 15.98 13.95 -5.50
N LYS A 228 16.46 14.43 -6.65
CA LYS A 228 16.56 13.60 -7.86
C LYS A 228 17.59 12.50 -7.60
N ILE A 229 17.20 11.25 -7.78
CA ILE A 229 18.09 10.09 -7.57
C ILE A 229 18.45 9.38 -8.87
N ASP A 230 17.59 9.46 -9.89
CA ASP A 230 17.83 8.79 -11.17
C ASP A 230 17.00 9.42 -12.31
N GLU A 231 17.29 9.01 -13.55
CA GLU A 231 16.45 9.23 -14.73
C GLU A 231 15.79 7.92 -15.17
N THR A 232 14.51 7.96 -15.46
CA THR A 232 13.76 6.82 -16.00
C THR A 232 13.24 7.12 -17.38
N LYS A 233 12.77 6.09 -18.08
CA LYS A 233 12.15 6.24 -19.40
C LYS A 233 10.85 7.06 -19.41
N TRP A 234 10.29 7.45 -18.27
CA TRP A 234 9.04 8.24 -18.19
C TRP A 234 9.20 9.63 -17.59
N GLY A 235 10.39 9.94 -17.08
CA GLY A 235 10.64 11.14 -16.30
C GLY A 235 11.72 10.92 -15.24
N ASP A 236 11.97 11.94 -14.46
CA ASP A 236 12.97 11.90 -13.39
C ASP A 236 12.42 11.15 -12.16
N LEU A 237 13.25 10.30 -11.56
CA LEU A 237 12.94 9.62 -10.30
C LEU A 237 13.46 10.45 -9.12
N TYR A 238 12.60 10.65 -8.14
CA TYR A 238 12.88 11.44 -6.95
C TYR A 238 12.64 10.64 -5.67
N LEU A 239 13.45 10.95 -4.66
CA LEU A 239 13.20 10.62 -3.26
C LEU A 239 12.70 11.88 -2.55
N LEU A 240 11.46 11.83 -2.08
CA LEU A 240 10.86 12.87 -1.24
C LEU A 240 10.99 12.46 0.23
N GLU A 241 11.65 13.29 1.03
CA GLU A 241 11.66 13.17 2.48
C GLU A 241 10.55 14.03 3.09
N GLY A 242 9.77 13.43 4.00
CA GLY A 242 8.75 14.10 4.80
C GLY A 242 9.18 14.28 6.26
N ASP A 243 8.20 14.15 7.15
CA ASP A 243 8.38 14.39 8.58
C ASP A 243 9.29 13.35 9.25
N ALA A 244 9.93 13.76 10.35
CA ALA A 244 10.65 12.85 11.22
C ALA A 244 9.68 11.85 11.85
N ILE A 245 10.08 10.58 11.91
CA ILE A 245 9.28 9.55 12.56
C ILE A 245 9.32 9.77 14.08
N GLU A 246 8.15 9.77 14.72
CA GLU A 246 8.02 9.93 16.16
C GLU A 246 8.88 8.90 16.90
N LEU A 247 9.49 9.30 18.03
CA LEU A 247 10.41 8.49 18.84
C LEU A 247 11.73 8.09 18.16
N SER A 248 11.94 8.38 16.87
CA SER A 248 13.22 8.12 16.20
C SER A 248 14.34 9.10 16.60
N THR A 249 14.02 10.17 17.32
CA THR A 249 14.97 11.26 17.66
C THR A 249 15.68 11.87 16.45
N GLY A 250 14.99 11.91 15.30
CA GLY A 250 15.51 12.46 14.04
C GLY A 250 16.48 11.51 13.30
N GLN A 251 16.52 10.24 13.68
CA GLN A 251 17.32 9.21 12.99
C GLN A 251 16.57 8.57 11.82
N ALA A 252 15.25 8.74 11.75
CA ALA A 252 14.42 8.26 10.66
C ALA A 252 13.37 9.29 10.25
N LYS A 253 13.01 9.29 8.97
CA LYS A 253 11.95 10.12 8.39
C LYS A 253 10.99 9.27 7.57
N VAL A 254 9.82 9.80 7.32
CA VAL A 254 8.94 9.32 6.26
C VAL A 254 9.57 9.66 4.92
N ALA A 255 9.56 8.75 3.97
CA ALA A 255 10.02 9.00 2.61
C ALA A 255 9.12 8.36 1.56
N GLN A 256 9.14 8.88 0.34
CA GLN A 256 8.42 8.37 -0.82
C GLN A 256 9.31 8.41 -2.05
N TYR A 257 9.30 7.34 -2.84
CA TYR A 257 9.80 7.40 -4.21
C TYR A 257 8.67 7.87 -5.13
N TYR A 258 9.00 8.70 -6.11
CA TYR A 258 8.06 9.03 -7.16
C TYR A 258 8.76 9.37 -8.47
N VAL A 259 8.12 9.02 -9.58
CA VAL A 259 8.50 9.51 -10.91
C VAL A 259 7.75 10.81 -11.19
N LEU A 260 8.48 11.86 -11.55
CA LEU A 260 7.90 13.10 -12.07
C LEU A 260 7.72 12.96 -13.58
N ARG A 261 6.48 12.72 -14.01
CA ARG A 261 6.12 12.64 -15.43
C ARG A 261 6.37 13.96 -16.14
N ASN A 262 6.56 13.88 -17.45
CA ASN A 262 6.76 15.05 -18.30
C ASN A 262 5.58 16.05 -18.30
N ASP A 263 4.35 15.59 -17.99
CA ASP A 263 3.18 16.45 -17.79
C ASP A 263 3.12 17.11 -16.39
N GLY A 264 4.13 16.85 -15.56
CA GLY A 264 4.28 17.37 -14.21
C GLY A 264 3.60 16.54 -13.13
N VAL A 265 2.96 15.41 -13.49
CA VAL A 265 2.27 14.55 -12.53
C VAL A 265 3.26 13.70 -11.72
N LYS A 266 3.10 13.64 -10.40
CA LYS A 266 3.82 12.73 -9.50
C LYS A 266 3.16 11.35 -9.53
N ILE A 267 3.94 10.32 -9.83
CA ILE A 267 3.51 8.93 -9.70
C ILE A 267 4.34 8.26 -8.62
N ILE A 268 3.68 7.88 -7.54
CA ILE A 268 4.29 7.36 -6.32
C ILE A 268 4.62 5.88 -6.48
N TYR A 269 5.77 5.47 -5.97
CA TYR A 269 6.25 4.11 -5.95
C TYR A 269 6.67 3.67 -4.55
N TRP A 270 6.45 2.38 -4.29
CA TRP A 270 6.76 1.70 -3.05
C TRP A 270 8.00 0.78 -3.23
N PRO A 271 9.07 0.93 -2.43
CA PRO A 271 10.27 0.12 -2.60
C PRO A 271 10.15 -1.23 -1.90
N THR A 272 10.53 -2.30 -2.59
CA THR A 272 10.64 -3.66 -2.04
C THR A 272 11.91 -4.33 -2.55
N PRO A 273 12.61 -5.15 -1.75
CA PRO A 273 13.70 -5.95 -2.27
C PRO A 273 13.16 -7.09 -3.15
N THR A 274 13.83 -7.39 -4.25
CA THR A 274 13.46 -8.46 -5.20
C THR A 274 13.53 -9.85 -4.55
N PHE A 275 14.35 -10.01 -3.51
CA PHE A 275 14.46 -11.25 -2.74
C PHE A 275 13.32 -11.42 -1.71
N ARG A 276 12.48 -10.41 -1.46
CA ARG A 276 11.28 -10.57 -0.62
C ARG A 276 10.11 -11.05 -1.47
N LYS A 277 9.51 -12.16 -1.07
CA LYS A 277 8.30 -12.71 -1.69
C LYS A 277 7.05 -11.96 -1.21
N ASP A 278 5.95 -12.17 -1.92
CA ASP A 278 4.67 -11.54 -1.59
C ASP A 278 4.12 -11.98 -0.22
N ASP A 279 4.45 -13.21 0.21
CA ASP A 279 4.13 -13.74 1.54
C ASP A 279 5.00 -13.17 2.68
N GLY A 280 5.92 -12.25 2.37
CA GLY A 280 6.84 -11.63 3.33
C GLY A 280 8.07 -12.46 3.68
N SER A 281 8.19 -13.70 3.19
CA SER A 281 9.42 -14.49 3.34
C SER A 281 10.54 -13.97 2.44
N LEU A 282 11.78 -14.24 2.83
CA LEU A 282 12.97 -13.79 2.09
C LEU A 282 13.67 -14.97 1.41
N THR A 283 14.03 -14.78 0.15
CA THR A 283 14.86 -15.70 -0.64
C THR A 283 16.33 -15.36 -0.43
N VAL A 284 16.83 -15.61 0.76
CA VAL A 284 18.22 -15.35 1.16
C VAL A 284 18.81 -16.56 1.88
N THR A 285 20.13 -16.65 1.92
CA THR A 285 20.82 -17.63 2.76
C THR A 285 20.95 -17.08 4.18
N TRP A 286 20.32 -17.75 5.13
CA TRP A 286 20.36 -17.35 6.53
C TRP A 286 21.54 -17.97 7.27
N SER A 287 22.34 -17.14 7.94
CA SER A 287 23.30 -17.61 8.94
C SER A 287 22.62 -17.96 10.27
N ASN A 288 21.50 -17.31 10.57
CA ASN A 288 20.65 -17.61 11.72
C ASN A 288 19.41 -18.41 11.27
N PRO A 289 19.23 -19.68 11.69
CA PRO A 289 18.11 -20.52 11.28
C PRO A 289 16.72 -19.94 11.58
N ILE A 290 16.60 -19.07 12.58
CA ILE A 290 15.32 -18.44 12.97
C ILE A 290 14.74 -17.63 11.80
N GLY A 291 15.60 -17.00 10.98
CA GLY A 291 15.16 -16.18 9.86
C GLY A 291 14.50 -16.96 8.74
N ALA A 292 14.82 -18.25 8.58
CA ALA A 292 14.23 -19.10 7.54
C ALA A 292 12.71 -19.29 7.69
N ALA A 293 12.19 -19.12 8.91
CA ALA A 293 10.75 -19.21 9.21
C ALA A 293 10.10 -17.83 9.44
N ALA A 294 10.86 -16.74 9.39
CA ALA A 294 10.36 -15.39 9.64
C ALA A 294 9.81 -14.75 8.37
N THR A 295 8.75 -13.97 8.53
CA THR A 295 8.17 -13.12 7.49
C THR A 295 8.26 -11.67 7.93
N PHE A 296 8.44 -10.79 6.96
CA PHE A 296 8.69 -9.37 7.20
C PHE A 296 7.77 -8.52 6.36
N SER A 297 7.15 -7.54 7.00
CA SER A 297 6.31 -6.53 6.37
C SER A 297 7.01 -5.19 6.41
N GLN A 298 6.77 -4.39 5.38
CA GLN A 298 7.22 -3.02 5.39
C GLN A 298 6.40 -2.22 6.39
N ILE A 299 7.08 -1.33 7.10
CA ILE A 299 6.41 -0.48 8.08
C ILE A 299 5.62 0.57 7.30
N LYS A 300 4.30 0.55 7.47
CA LYS A 300 3.44 1.63 6.98
C LYS A 300 3.70 2.87 7.81
N THR A 301 4.00 4.00 7.16
CA THR A 301 4.25 5.28 7.81
C THR A 301 3.08 6.26 7.71
N SER A 302 1.97 5.80 7.13
CA SER A 302 0.73 6.54 7.00
C SER A 302 -0.48 5.68 7.37
N GLY A 303 -1.56 6.33 7.80
CA GLY A 303 -2.84 5.67 8.08
C GLY A 303 -3.53 5.16 6.81
N CYS A 304 -4.65 4.47 6.97
CA CYS A 304 -5.39 3.84 5.87
C CYS A 304 -5.93 4.79 4.79
N GLY A 305 -5.92 6.10 5.05
CA GLY A 305 -6.19 7.16 4.06
C GLY A 305 -5.04 8.17 3.89
N GLY A 306 -3.88 7.93 4.51
CA GLY A 306 -2.69 8.78 4.34
C GLY A 306 -1.94 8.42 3.06
N GLY A 307 -1.04 9.31 2.63
CA GLY A 307 -0.22 9.10 1.43
C GLY A 307 0.47 7.73 1.49
N GLY A 308 -0.01 6.78 0.69
CA GLY A 308 0.66 5.51 0.47
C GLY A 308 1.95 5.74 -0.32
N GLY A 309 2.65 4.66 -0.65
CA GLY A 309 4.03 4.73 -1.14
C GLY A 309 5.07 5.10 -0.08
N SER A 310 4.66 5.42 1.15
CA SER A 310 5.53 6.00 2.18
C SER A 310 6.18 4.95 3.09
N PHE A 311 7.50 5.03 3.25
CA PHE A 311 8.29 4.08 4.01
C PHE A 311 9.24 4.79 5.00
N PRO A 312 9.69 4.10 6.06
CA PRO A 312 10.68 4.68 6.95
C PRO A 312 12.06 4.69 6.28
N LEU A 313 12.65 5.87 6.18
CA LEU A 313 14.00 6.09 5.70
C LEU A 313 14.91 6.41 6.88
N ILE A 314 16.00 5.65 7.04
CA ILE A 314 17.07 5.97 8.00
C ILE A 314 17.95 7.05 7.39
N THR A 315 17.99 8.22 8.04
CA THR A 315 18.68 9.41 7.50
C THR A 315 20.14 9.51 7.90
N LYS A 316 20.59 8.69 8.86
CA LYS A 316 21.96 8.68 9.37
C LYS A 316 22.45 7.25 9.44
N ALA A 317 23.16 6.76 8.44
CA ALA A 317 23.70 5.39 8.44
C ALA A 317 24.59 5.10 9.67
N SER A 318 25.24 6.12 10.25
CA SER A 318 25.99 5.99 11.51
C SER A 318 25.12 5.58 12.71
N SER A 319 23.79 5.77 12.67
CA SER A 319 22.87 5.25 13.68
C SER A 319 22.84 3.72 13.71
N LEU A 320 23.14 3.06 12.58
CA LEU A 320 23.22 1.60 12.50
C LEU A 320 24.48 1.02 13.16
N ALA A 321 25.53 1.83 13.30
CA ALA A 321 26.79 1.41 13.92
C ALA A 321 26.71 1.35 15.46
N THR A 322 25.71 2.00 16.08
CA THR A 322 25.59 2.09 17.53
C THR A 322 24.42 1.24 18.01
N LYS A 323 24.71 0.11 18.65
CA LYS A 323 23.68 -0.74 19.26
C LYS A 323 23.25 -0.13 20.60
N LYS A 324 22.00 0.32 20.67
CA LYS A 324 21.33 0.60 21.95
C LYS A 324 20.13 -0.32 22.05
N GLU A 325 20.15 -1.22 23.04
CA GLU A 325 19.00 -2.08 23.33
C GLU A 325 17.86 -1.24 23.92
N VAL A 326 16.73 -1.20 23.22
CA VAL A 326 15.53 -0.41 23.61
C VAL A 326 14.25 -1.26 23.61
N GLY A 327 14.36 -2.59 23.66
CA GLY A 327 13.22 -3.52 23.60
C GLY A 327 13.42 -4.80 24.43
N LYS A 328 12.38 -5.65 24.53
CA LYS A 328 12.47 -6.95 25.23
C LYS A 328 13.40 -7.90 24.47
N ALA A 329 14.20 -8.72 25.18
CA ALA A 329 15.13 -9.71 24.59
C ALA A 329 14.49 -10.59 23.50
N SER A 330 13.21 -10.96 23.69
CA SER A 330 12.45 -11.76 22.72
C SER A 330 12.27 -11.09 21.36
N PHE A 331 12.38 -9.77 21.24
CA PHE A 331 12.31 -9.04 19.97
C PHE A 331 13.54 -9.29 19.10
N ALA A 332 14.74 -9.23 19.69
CA ALA A 332 15.98 -9.48 18.98
C ALA A 332 16.13 -10.97 18.62
N GLU A 333 15.72 -11.87 19.52
CA GLU A 333 15.75 -13.32 19.29
C GLU A 333 14.92 -13.76 18.08
N ASN A 334 13.82 -13.05 17.78
CA ASN A 334 12.94 -13.36 16.65
C ASN A 334 13.22 -12.50 15.41
N LEU A 335 14.38 -11.84 15.33
CA LEU A 335 14.71 -10.92 14.25
C LEU A 335 13.61 -9.86 14.08
N GLY A 336 13.33 -9.07 15.13
CA GLY A 336 12.20 -8.15 15.15
C GLY A 336 12.15 -7.13 14.01
N VAL A 337 13.32 -6.73 13.48
CA VAL A 337 13.45 -5.92 12.27
C VAL A 337 14.60 -6.42 11.41
N ILE A 338 14.50 -6.14 10.11
CA ILE A 338 15.61 -6.15 9.18
C ILE A 338 15.75 -4.77 8.56
N VAL A 339 16.99 -4.43 8.22
CA VAL A 339 17.33 -3.18 7.57
C VAL A 339 17.95 -3.54 6.22
N TRP A 340 17.47 -2.91 5.16
CA TRP A 340 17.91 -3.14 3.79
C TRP A 340 18.40 -1.82 3.19
N GLN A 341 19.57 -1.83 2.56
CA GLN A 341 20.03 -0.75 1.70
C GLN A 341 19.56 -1.06 0.28
N ASP A 342 18.75 -0.18 -0.27
CA ASP A 342 18.32 -0.28 -1.66
C ASP A 342 19.45 0.14 -2.63
N ASP A 343 19.28 -0.16 -3.91
CA ASP A 343 20.26 0.14 -4.97
C ASP A 343 20.43 1.65 -5.25
N TYR A 344 19.62 2.50 -4.61
CA TYR A 344 19.80 3.97 -4.58
C TYR A 344 20.50 4.46 -3.30
N GLU A 345 21.14 3.53 -2.58
CA GLU A 345 21.90 3.74 -1.34
C GLU A 345 21.06 4.16 -0.12
N ASN A 346 19.73 4.01 -0.18
CA ASN A 346 18.83 4.41 0.89
C ASN A 346 18.49 3.23 1.82
N TRP A 347 18.47 3.51 3.12
CA TRP A 347 18.27 2.50 4.15
C TRP A 347 16.81 2.47 4.61
N THR A 348 16.12 1.37 4.34
CA THR A 348 14.72 1.14 4.72
C THR A 348 14.59 0.00 5.72
N ILE A 349 13.47 0.00 6.46
CA ILE A 349 13.23 -0.91 7.57
C ILE A 349 12.01 -1.79 7.26
N PHE A 350 12.16 -3.10 7.46
CA PHE A 350 11.05 -4.04 7.53
C PHE A 350 10.93 -4.59 8.94
N MET A 351 9.70 -4.78 9.40
CA MET A 351 9.39 -5.35 10.70
C MET A 351 8.93 -6.78 10.53
N ASN A 352 9.39 -7.66 11.41
CA ASN A 352 8.88 -9.02 11.46
C ASN A 352 7.38 -9.01 11.74
N ASP A 353 6.60 -9.79 11.01
CA ASP A 353 5.13 -9.78 11.05
C ASP A 353 4.55 -10.08 12.44
N LYS A 354 5.32 -10.78 13.29
CA LYS A 354 4.98 -11.02 14.70
C LYS A 354 4.83 -9.72 15.50
N TYR A 355 5.58 -8.68 15.13
CA TYR A 355 5.61 -7.38 15.80
C TYR A 355 5.09 -6.25 14.94
N ALA A 356 5.04 -6.45 13.61
CA ALA A 356 4.50 -5.47 12.69
C ALA A 356 3.11 -5.07 13.19
N PRO A 357 2.85 -3.75 13.36
CA PRO A 357 1.51 -3.30 13.64
C PRO A 357 0.65 -3.84 12.50
N GLN A 358 -0.24 -4.77 12.83
CA GLN A 358 -1.28 -5.18 11.91
C GLN A 358 -2.08 -3.90 11.72
N ALA A 359 -1.82 -3.21 10.62
CA ALA A 359 -2.48 -1.98 10.27
C ALA A 359 -3.94 -2.35 10.03
N GLU A 360 -4.69 -2.41 11.12
CA GLU A 360 -6.12 -2.54 11.08
C GLU A 360 -6.62 -1.23 10.52
N CYS A 361 -6.86 -1.25 9.21
CA CYS A 361 -7.92 -0.48 8.59
C CYS A 361 -9.30 -1.04 8.98
N GLY A 362 -9.38 -1.85 10.05
CA GLY A 362 -10.62 -2.20 10.69
C GLY A 362 -11.20 -0.92 11.28
N LYS A 363 -12.35 -0.51 10.76
CA LYS A 363 -13.20 0.50 11.42
C LYS A 363 -13.41 -0.01 12.85
N PRO A 364 -12.92 0.67 13.90
CA PRO A 364 -12.88 0.11 15.25
C PRO A 364 -14.25 0.26 15.92
N VAL A 365 -15.22 -0.40 15.30
CA VAL A 365 -16.64 -0.24 15.52
C VAL A 365 -17.26 -1.61 15.71
N ILE A 366 -18.00 -1.77 16.79
CA ILE A 366 -18.67 -3.00 17.17
C ILE A 366 -20.18 -2.80 16.95
N TYR A 367 -20.76 -3.69 16.14
CA TYR A 367 -22.20 -3.80 15.96
C TYR A 367 -22.71 -5.04 16.70
N LEU A 368 -23.86 -4.94 17.36
CA LEU A 368 -24.49 -6.07 18.05
C LEU A 368 -25.88 -6.31 17.47
N TYR A 369 -26.09 -7.52 16.94
CA TYR A 369 -27.36 -7.97 16.38
C TYR A 369 -27.82 -9.25 17.08
N PRO A 370 -28.26 -9.19 18.35
CA PRO A 370 -28.78 -10.36 19.03
C PRO A 370 -30.12 -10.80 18.41
N GLU A 371 -30.50 -12.07 18.56
CA GLU A 371 -31.80 -12.57 18.06
C GLU A 371 -33.00 -11.98 18.82
N LYS A 372 -32.79 -11.56 20.07
CA LYS A 372 -33.79 -10.92 20.95
C LYS A 372 -33.13 -9.79 21.71
N GLU A 373 -33.92 -8.86 22.22
CA GLU A 373 -33.38 -7.78 23.05
C GLU A 373 -32.74 -8.34 24.31
N MET A 374 -31.50 -7.97 24.58
CA MET A 374 -30.74 -8.50 25.71
C MET A 374 -29.65 -7.54 26.19
N ASN A 375 -29.23 -7.72 27.44
CA ASN A 375 -28.05 -7.06 27.96
C ASN A 375 -26.79 -7.82 27.52
N VAL A 376 -25.82 -7.09 26.98
CA VAL A 376 -24.52 -7.60 26.53
C VAL A 376 -23.43 -6.79 27.19
N ARG A 377 -22.46 -7.46 27.80
CA ARG A 377 -21.25 -6.83 28.30
C ARG A 377 -20.14 -6.98 27.26
N VAL A 378 -19.61 -5.86 26.78
CA VAL A 378 -18.54 -5.83 25.78
C VAL A 378 -17.24 -5.38 26.43
N LEU A 379 -16.18 -6.19 26.24
CA LEU A 379 -14.82 -5.91 26.68
C LEU A 379 -13.91 -5.88 25.46
N VAL A 380 -13.10 -4.84 25.36
CA VAL A 380 -12.08 -4.66 24.31
C VAL A 380 -10.71 -4.87 24.94
N GLY A 381 -9.93 -5.79 24.37
CA GLY A 381 -8.54 -6.05 24.75
C GLY A 381 -7.58 -5.03 24.13
N ALA A 382 -7.73 -3.76 24.48
CA ALA A 382 -6.90 -2.66 23.97
C ALA A 382 -6.60 -1.65 25.08
N ASP A 383 -5.50 -0.92 24.94
CA ASP A 383 -5.30 0.34 25.67
C ASP A 383 -6.10 1.44 24.95
N ILE A 384 -7.29 1.72 25.46
CA ILE A 384 -8.27 2.60 24.78
C ILE A 384 -7.96 4.07 25.07
N THR A 385 -7.71 4.81 23.99
CA THR A 385 -7.42 6.25 24.02
C THR A 385 -8.65 7.10 23.69
N LYS A 386 -9.57 6.58 22.87
CA LYS A 386 -10.88 7.20 22.60
C LYS A 386 -11.98 6.15 22.52
N SER A 387 -13.19 6.54 22.88
CA SER A 387 -14.35 5.66 22.79
C SER A 387 -15.65 6.44 22.75
N GLU A 388 -16.63 5.90 22.04
CA GLU A 388 -18.00 6.38 22.06
C GLU A 388 -18.97 5.19 22.03
N PRO A 389 -19.74 4.95 23.11
CA PRO A 389 -19.77 5.69 24.37
C PRO A 389 -18.48 5.54 25.19
N VAL A 390 -18.34 6.31 26.27
CA VAL A 390 -17.15 6.25 27.14
C VAL A 390 -16.90 4.82 27.65
N TYR A 391 -15.72 4.28 27.35
CA TYR A 391 -15.29 2.94 27.73
C TYR A 391 -14.77 2.92 29.18
N ASN A 392 -15.67 2.68 30.14
CA ASN A 392 -15.35 2.61 31.58
C ASN A 392 -15.03 1.17 32.01
N LYS A 393 -13.96 0.58 31.45
CA LYS A 393 -13.58 -0.84 31.64
C LYS A 393 -14.63 -1.84 31.10
N GLY A 394 -15.28 -1.46 30.02
CA GLY A 394 -16.33 -2.23 29.35
C GLY A 394 -17.61 -1.44 29.14
N TRP A 395 -18.42 -1.88 28.18
CA TRP A 395 -19.77 -1.36 27.98
C TRP A 395 -20.80 -2.38 28.43
N ASN A 396 -21.79 -1.93 29.21
CA ASN A 396 -23.01 -2.68 29.48
C ASN A 396 -24.10 -2.15 28.55
N VAL A 397 -24.47 -2.95 27.55
CA VAL A 397 -25.27 -2.52 26.41
C VAL A 397 -26.59 -3.27 26.42
N PHE A 398 -27.70 -2.56 26.36
CA PHE A 398 -28.97 -3.18 25.98
C PHE A 398 -29.07 -3.17 24.46
N ALA A 399 -28.86 -4.33 23.83
CA ALA A 399 -28.78 -4.50 22.38
C ALA A 399 -30.10 -5.06 21.84
N SER A 400 -30.55 -4.51 20.71
CA SER A 400 -31.77 -4.92 20.00
C SER A 400 -31.43 -5.62 18.67
N PRO A 401 -32.27 -6.54 18.16
CA PRO A 401 -32.08 -7.16 16.84
C PRO A 401 -31.96 -6.15 15.68
N SER A 402 -32.47 -4.93 15.88
CA SER A 402 -32.35 -3.82 14.93
C SER A 402 -30.92 -3.24 14.80
N GLY A 403 -29.99 -3.65 15.66
CA GLY A 403 -28.66 -3.04 15.78
C GLY A 403 -28.61 -1.81 16.68
N SER A 404 -29.76 -1.37 17.22
CA SER A 404 -29.83 -0.25 18.16
C SER A 404 -29.27 -0.64 19.53
N LEU A 405 -28.35 0.18 20.05
CA LEU A 405 -27.65 -0.04 21.31
C LEU A 405 -28.04 1.01 22.33
N LYS A 406 -28.52 0.62 23.51
CA LYS A 406 -28.82 1.56 24.60
C LYS A 406 -27.82 1.42 25.73
N ILE A 407 -27.18 2.53 26.10
CA ILE A 407 -26.23 2.63 27.21
C ILE A 407 -26.59 3.88 28.03
N ALA A 408 -26.84 3.70 29.34
CA ALA A 408 -27.18 4.80 30.25
C ALA A 408 -28.31 5.72 29.72
N GLY A 409 -29.36 5.14 29.13
CA GLY A 409 -30.51 5.88 28.60
C GLY A 409 -30.29 6.57 27.25
N LYS A 410 -29.09 6.50 26.67
CA LYS A 410 -28.79 7.03 25.33
C LYS A 410 -28.72 5.90 24.31
N THR A 411 -29.15 6.20 23.09
CA THR A 411 -29.12 5.26 21.95
C THR A 411 -27.90 5.54 21.08
N PHE A 412 -27.17 4.49 20.71
CA PHE A 412 -26.01 4.53 19.84
C PHE A 412 -26.20 3.55 18.68
N PRO A 413 -25.77 3.90 17.46
CA PRO A 413 -25.81 3.01 16.32
C PRO A 413 -24.72 1.93 16.35
N TYR A 414 -23.70 2.10 17.19
CA TYR A 414 -22.56 1.21 17.34
C TYR A 414 -21.73 1.59 18.58
N LEU A 415 -20.76 0.73 18.95
CA LEU A 415 -19.71 1.07 19.92
C LEU A 415 -18.42 1.37 19.17
N PHE A 416 -17.85 2.54 19.37
CA PHE A 416 -16.58 2.94 18.78
C PHE A 416 -15.47 2.94 19.82
N TRP A 417 -14.27 2.52 19.42
CA TRP A 417 -13.06 2.67 20.21
C TRP A 417 -11.87 3.05 19.33
N GLU A 418 -10.83 3.65 19.90
CA GLU A 418 -9.49 3.73 19.31
C GLU A 418 -8.51 3.30 20.40
N GLY A 419 -7.46 2.57 20.04
CA GLY A 419 -6.50 2.10 21.02
C GLY A 419 -5.50 1.11 20.44
N THR A 420 -4.48 0.79 21.24
CA THR A 420 -3.50 -0.23 20.87
C THR A 420 -3.98 -1.58 21.40
N GLY A 421 -4.34 -2.49 20.49
CA GLY A 421 -4.82 -3.83 20.83
C GLY A 421 -3.75 -4.76 21.41
N TRP A 422 -4.16 -5.71 22.24
CA TRP A 422 -3.35 -6.78 22.79
C TRP A 422 -3.93 -8.12 22.34
N GLY A 423 -3.59 -8.61 21.14
CA GLY A 423 -4.10 -9.92 20.68
C GLY A 423 -3.80 -10.25 19.23
N LYS A 424 -3.92 -11.55 18.88
CA LYS A 424 -4.07 -11.98 17.49
C LYS A 424 -5.48 -11.63 17.05
N TYR A 425 -5.61 -10.86 15.98
CA TYR A 425 -6.90 -10.62 15.35
C TYR A 425 -7.51 -11.94 14.85
N PRO A 426 -8.83 -12.14 15.00
CA PRO A 426 -9.50 -13.30 14.43
C PRO A 426 -9.28 -13.29 12.91
N ALA A 427 -8.74 -14.40 12.41
CA ALA A 427 -8.50 -14.64 10.99
C ALA A 427 -9.79 -14.81 10.20
#